data_AF-A0A6P0X855-F1
#
_entry.id   AF-A0A6P0X855-F1
#
_cell.length_a   1.000
_cell.length_b   1.000
_cell.length_c   1.000
_cell.angle_alpha   90.00
_cell.angle_beta   90.00
_cell.angle_gamma   90.00
#
_symmetry.space_group_name_H-M   'P 1'
#
loop_
_entity.id
_entity.type
_entity.pdbx_description
1 polymer ?
#
loop_
_entity_poly.entity_id
_entity_poly.type
_entity_poly.pdbx_seq_one_letter_code
_entity_poly.pdbx_strand_id
1 'polypeptide(L)'
;SGNFEASVAAVETVDKCLGRLIPGISKAGGTALITADHGNAECMWDEAGNPWTAHTTNPVPFILVEGEKLKIPGHGTEVNLRNDGCLADIAPTILEILQLPQPKEMTGSSMIKPVEFDVRANRTPVRLSL
;
A
#
# COMPACT_ATOMS: atom_id res chain seq x y z
N SER A 1 16.99 18.61 -9.75
CA SER A 1 18.24 19.03 -10.42
C SER A 1 18.18 18.89 -11.93
N GLY A 2 17.27 18.07 -12.49
CA GLY A 2 17.24 17.79 -13.93
C GLY A 2 18.42 16.93 -14.40
N ASN A 3 19.20 16.38 -13.47
CA ASN A 3 20.34 15.52 -13.78
C ASN A 3 19.89 14.06 -13.70
N PHE A 4 19.81 13.41 -14.86
CA PHE A 4 19.35 12.03 -14.99
C PHE A 4 20.19 11.04 -14.20
N GLU A 5 21.52 11.05 -14.37
CA GLU A 5 22.42 10.10 -13.69
C GLU A 5 22.34 10.22 -12.17
N ALA A 6 22.22 11.46 -11.66
CA ALA A 6 22.02 11.70 -10.24
C ALA A 6 20.65 11.17 -9.76
N SER A 7 19.59 11.33 -10.55
CA SER A 7 18.26 10.79 -10.24
C SER A 7 18.27 9.25 -10.22
N VAL A 8 18.95 8.61 -11.17
CA VAL A 8 19.12 7.14 -11.20
C VAL A 8 19.80 6.66 -9.91
N ALA A 9 20.95 7.26 -9.57
CA ALA A 9 21.67 6.91 -8.34
C ALA A 9 20.82 7.13 -7.07
N ALA A 10 19.98 8.18 -7.06
CA ALA A 10 19.07 8.43 -5.95
C ALA A 10 18.00 7.34 -5.81
N VAL A 11 17.34 6.96 -6.91
CA VAL A 11 16.30 5.90 -6.90
C VAL A 11 16.91 4.54 -6.51
N GLU A 12 18.07 4.17 -7.06
CA GLU A 12 18.77 2.93 -6.67
C GLU A 12 19.14 2.91 -5.19
N THR A 13 19.48 4.07 -4.61
CA THR A 13 19.81 4.18 -3.19
C THR A 13 18.58 3.99 -2.33
N VAL A 14 17.43 4.54 -2.73
CA VAL A 14 16.14 4.32 -2.05
C VAL A 14 15.75 2.84 -2.11
N ASP A 15 15.87 2.20 -3.28
CA ASP A 15 15.60 0.77 -3.45
C ASP A 15 16.48 -0.10 -2.53
N LYS A 16 17.79 0.15 -2.51
CA LYS A 16 18.73 -0.53 -1.58
C LYS A 16 18.35 -0.33 -0.11
N CYS A 17 17.89 0.86 0.27
CA CYS A 17 17.42 1.14 1.63
C CYS A 17 16.14 0.38 1.95
N LEU A 18 15.19 0.35 1.02
CA LEU A 18 13.93 -0.38 1.16
C LEU A 18 14.20 -1.90 1.32
N GLY A 19 15.09 -2.46 0.51
CA GLY A 19 15.51 -3.87 0.61
C GLY A 19 16.13 -4.24 1.96
N ARG A 20 16.67 -3.26 2.70
CA ARG A 20 17.16 -3.45 4.09
C ARG A 20 16.05 -3.35 5.13
N LEU A 21 15.07 -2.46 4.91
CA LEU A 21 13.98 -2.19 5.86
C LEU A 21 12.93 -3.30 5.85
N ILE A 22 12.50 -3.76 4.67
CA ILE A 22 11.39 -4.70 4.52
C ILE A 22 11.61 -6.02 5.28
N PRO A 23 12.79 -6.67 5.23
CA PRO A 23 13.03 -7.87 6.03
C PRO A 23 12.93 -7.63 7.54
N GLY A 24 13.34 -6.45 8.02
CA GLY A 24 13.24 -6.08 9.43
C GLY A 24 11.78 -5.92 9.88
N ILE A 25 11.00 -5.18 9.09
CA ILE A 25 9.55 -4.99 9.32
C ILE A 25 8.83 -6.35 9.29
N SER A 26 9.11 -7.17 8.27
CA SER A 26 8.47 -8.47 8.11
C SER A 26 8.74 -9.41 9.30
N LYS A 27 10.01 -9.51 9.75
CA LYS A 27 10.39 -10.32 10.92
C LYS A 27 9.79 -9.84 12.23
N ALA A 28 9.58 -8.53 12.36
CA ALA A 28 8.87 -7.94 13.50
C ALA A 28 7.37 -8.22 13.46
N GLY A 29 6.83 -8.70 12.34
CA GLY A 29 5.40 -8.88 12.12
C GLY A 29 4.67 -7.60 11.75
N GLY A 30 5.39 -6.56 11.33
CA GLY A 30 4.77 -5.32 10.85
C GLY A 30 4.31 -5.43 9.40
N THR A 31 3.37 -4.57 9.02
CA THR A 31 2.96 -4.34 7.63
C THR A 31 3.62 -3.08 7.11
N ALA A 32 4.18 -3.12 5.89
CA ALA A 32 4.71 -1.95 5.21
C ALA A 32 3.75 -1.48 4.12
N LEU A 33 3.49 -0.17 4.09
CA LEU A 33 2.86 0.50 2.95
C LEU A 33 3.94 1.34 2.26
N ILE A 34 4.21 1.04 0.99
CA ILE A 34 5.22 1.73 0.19
C ILE A 34 4.48 2.56 -0.87
N THR A 35 4.71 3.87 -0.85
CA THR A 35 4.03 4.81 -1.74
C THR A 35 4.88 6.07 -1.95
N ALA A 36 4.36 7.04 -2.69
CA ALA A 36 4.95 8.35 -2.90
C ALA A 36 3.86 9.44 -2.75
N ASP A 37 4.27 10.68 -2.54
CA ASP A 37 3.38 11.84 -2.48
C ASP A 37 3.07 12.40 -3.87
N HIS A 38 4.00 12.30 -4.81
CA HIS A 38 3.82 12.66 -6.22
C HIS A 38 4.88 12.00 -7.12
N GLY A 39 4.75 12.18 -8.44
CA GLY A 39 5.79 11.83 -9.41
C GLY A 39 6.84 12.93 -9.59
N ASN A 40 8.03 12.54 -10.06
CA ASN A 40 9.13 13.41 -10.47
C ASN A 40 10.16 12.60 -11.29
N ALA A 41 10.88 11.69 -10.62
CA ALA A 41 12.07 11.02 -11.17
C ALA A 41 11.78 10.09 -12.36
N GLU A 42 10.53 9.72 -12.59
CA GLU A 42 10.11 8.94 -13.75
C GLU A 42 10.05 9.76 -15.05
N CYS A 43 10.07 11.09 -14.97
CA CYS A 43 10.14 11.99 -16.12
C CYS A 43 11.29 12.99 -15.93
N MET A 44 12.37 12.80 -16.68
CA MET A 44 13.60 13.61 -16.54
C MET A 44 13.84 14.56 -17.71
N TRP A 45 13.00 14.54 -18.74
CA TRP A 45 13.07 15.43 -19.91
C TRP A 45 11.68 15.86 -20.39
N ASP A 46 11.58 17.07 -20.95
CA ASP A 46 10.39 17.52 -21.67
C ASP A 46 10.34 16.97 -23.11
N GLU A 47 9.28 17.29 -23.85
CA GLU A 47 9.10 16.88 -25.26
C GLU A 47 10.19 17.40 -26.20
N ALA A 48 10.87 18.49 -25.82
CA ALA A 48 11.98 19.07 -26.58
C ALA A 48 13.35 18.53 -26.13
N GLY A 49 13.40 17.61 -25.16
CA GLY A 49 14.62 17.03 -24.62
C GLY A 49 15.35 17.90 -23.59
N ASN A 50 14.75 18.96 -23.09
CA ASN A 50 15.33 19.77 -22.02
C ASN A 50 15.16 19.07 -20.66
N PRO A 51 16.09 19.26 -19.72
CA PRO A 51 15.96 18.71 -18.36
C PRO A 51 14.65 19.09 -17.67
N TRP A 52 13.91 18.10 -17.19
CA TRP A 52 12.70 18.30 -16.40
C TRP A 52 13.04 18.39 -14.92
N THR A 53 12.57 19.45 -14.25
CA THR A 53 12.83 19.68 -12.82
C THR A 53 11.58 19.73 -11.95
N ALA A 54 10.40 19.68 -12.56
CA ALA A 54 9.11 19.79 -11.88
C ALA A 54 8.54 18.42 -11.49
N HIS A 55 7.46 18.43 -10.72
CA HIS A 55 6.67 17.21 -10.47
C HIS A 55 5.91 16.80 -11.73
N THR A 56 5.39 15.56 -11.71
CA THR A 56 4.45 15.08 -12.71
C THR A 56 3.07 14.85 -12.09
N THR A 57 2.08 14.60 -12.94
CA THR A 57 0.74 14.16 -12.54
C THR A 57 0.55 12.65 -12.70
N ASN A 58 1.64 11.89 -12.82
CA ASN A 58 1.56 10.43 -12.90
C ASN A 58 1.06 9.85 -11.56
N PRO A 59 0.29 8.74 -11.60
CA PRO A 59 -0.11 8.06 -10.38
C PRO A 59 1.11 7.50 -9.64
N VAL A 60 1.00 7.45 -8.32
CA VAL A 60 2.05 6.92 -7.42
C VAL A 60 1.78 5.44 -7.10
N PRO A 61 2.82 4.64 -6.82
CA PRO A 61 2.62 3.27 -6.36
C PRO A 61 1.93 3.25 -5.00
N PHE A 62 1.16 2.21 -4.73
CA PHE A 62 0.67 1.88 -3.39
C PHE A 62 0.80 0.37 -3.19
N ILE A 63 1.86 -0.04 -2.50
CA ILE A 63 2.25 -1.43 -2.32
C ILE A 63 2.09 -1.81 -0.86
N LEU A 64 1.33 -2.87 -0.58
CA LEU A 64 1.15 -3.44 0.73
C LEU A 64 1.99 -4.71 0.88
N VAL A 65 2.85 -4.75 1.89
CA VAL A 65 3.67 -5.91 2.22
C VAL A 65 3.38 -6.33 3.65
N GLU A 66 2.71 -7.48 3.81
CA GLU A 66 2.44 -8.05 5.13
C GLU A 66 3.68 -8.76 5.70
N GLY A 67 3.87 -8.63 7.01
CA GLY A 67 4.87 -9.40 7.73
C GLY A 67 4.51 -10.89 7.87
N GLU A 68 5.48 -11.66 8.37
CA GLU A 68 5.34 -13.12 8.52
C GLU A 68 4.43 -13.52 9.70
N LYS A 69 4.31 -12.66 10.72
CA LYS A 69 3.67 -13.02 12.00
C LYS A 69 2.23 -12.52 12.16
N LEU A 70 1.96 -11.28 11.77
CA LEU A 70 0.63 -10.68 11.88
C LEU A 70 0.08 -10.43 10.49
N LYS A 71 -1.09 -11.03 10.22
CA LYS A 71 -1.84 -10.86 8.98
C LYS A 71 -3.03 -9.94 9.22
N ILE A 72 -3.45 -9.23 8.19
CA ILE A 72 -4.66 -8.42 8.23
C ILE A 72 -5.86 -9.39 8.34
N PRO A 73 -6.65 -9.32 9.42
CA PRO A 73 -7.74 -10.27 9.64
C PRO A 73 -8.72 -10.30 8.47
N GLY A 74 -9.14 -11.50 8.07
CA GLY A 74 -10.11 -11.71 7.00
C GLY A 74 -9.52 -11.81 5.59
N HIS A 75 -8.29 -11.37 5.34
CA HIS A 75 -7.72 -11.34 3.98
C HIS A 75 -6.80 -12.53 3.64
N GLY A 76 -6.53 -13.42 4.61
CA GLY A 76 -5.68 -14.59 4.36
C GLY A 76 -4.24 -14.19 4.02
N THR A 77 -3.70 -14.73 2.92
CA THR A 77 -2.34 -14.41 2.43
C THR A 77 -2.33 -13.44 1.25
N GLU A 78 -3.49 -12.93 0.83
CA GLU A 78 -3.62 -12.05 -0.33
C GLU A 78 -4.61 -10.93 -0.06
N VAL A 79 -4.08 -9.76 0.24
CA VAL A 79 -4.88 -8.56 0.51
C VAL A 79 -5.19 -7.87 -0.82
N ASN A 80 -6.44 -7.95 -1.24
CA ASN A 80 -6.90 -7.30 -2.45
C ASN A 80 -7.07 -5.79 -2.23
N LEU A 81 -6.51 -4.98 -3.13
CA LEU A 81 -6.60 -3.52 -3.08
C LEU A 81 -7.57 -2.97 -4.13
N ARG A 82 -8.16 -1.81 -3.81
CA ARG A 82 -8.92 -0.97 -4.75
C ARG A 82 -7.98 -0.39 -5.82
N ASN A 83 -8.54 -0.03 -6.97
CA ASN A 83 -7.81 0.53 -8.12
C ASN A 83 -8.17 2.01 -8.40
N ASP A 84 -9.01 2.62 -7.58
CA ASP A 84 -9.54 3.98 -7.70
C ASP A 84 -9.11 4.88 -6.51
N GLY A 85 -7.96 4.58 -5.92
CA GLY A 85 -7.46 5.24 -4.72
C GLY A 85 -6.84 6.62 -4.92
N CYS A 86 -6.74 7.38 -3.83
CA CYS A 86 -6.00 8.64 -3.75
C CYS A 86 -5.17 8.75 -2.45
N LEU A 87 -4.37 9.82 -2.31
CA LEU A 87 -3.53 10.00 -1.12
C LEU A 87 -4.32 10.09 0.19
N ALA A 88 -5.56 10.59 0.16
CA ALA A 88 -6.42 10.67 1.34
C ALA A 88 -6.84 9.28 1.87
N ASP A 89 -6.69 8.23 1.07
CA ASP A 89 -7.05 6.85 1.41
C ASP A 89 -5.96 6.13 2.22
N ILE A 90 -4.74 6.67 2.26
CA ILE A 90 -3.60 6.06 2.95
C ILE A 90 -3.84 5.98 4.46
N ALA A 91 -4.27 7.08 5.09
CA ALA A 91 -4.48 7.12 6.53
C ALA A 91 -5.65 6.21 7.00
N PRO A 92 -6.83 6.22 6.35
CA PRO A 92 -7.88 5.22 6.58
C PRO A 92 -7.37 3.77 6.45
N THR A 93 -6.53 3.48 5.45
CA THR A 93 -5.94 2.14 5.28
C THR A 93 -5.06 1.74 6.45
N ILE A 94 -4.24 2.66 6.97
CA ILE A 94 -3.40 2.41 8.16
C ILE A 94 -4.29 2.12 9.38
N LEU A 95 -5.36 2.88 9.59
CA LEU A 95 -6.28 2.66 10.72
C LEU A 95 -6.96 1.30 10.62
N GLU A 96 -7.38 0.87 9.43
CA GLU A 96 -7.95 -0.46 9.23
C GLU A 96 -6.95 -1.58 9.55
N ILE A 97 -5.70 -1.47 9.08
CA ILE A 97 -4.63 -2.43 9.39
C ILE A 97 -4.40 -2.53 10.90
N LEU A 98 -4.43 -1.39 11.60
CA LEU A 98 -4.26 -1.31 13.06
C LEU A 98 -5.53 -1.64 13.85
N GLN A 99 -6.65 -1.93 13.19
CA GLN A 99 -7.98 -2.15 13.80
C GLN A 99 -8.43 -0.98 14.69
N LEU A 100 -8.15 0.24 14.25
CA LEU A 100 -8.54 1.48 14.93
C LEU A 100 -9.75 2.12 14.23
N PRO A 101 -10.63 2.80 14.98
CA PRO A 101 -11.77 3.48 14.39
C PRO A 101 -11.31 4.66 13.53
N GLN A 102 -11.89 4.79 12.33
CA GLN A 102 -11.71 5.97 11.50
C GLN A 102 -12.50 7.16 12.06
N PRO A 103 -11.87 8.33 12.29
CA PRO A 103 -12.58 9.53 12.70
C PRO A 103 -13.43 10.09 11.54
N LYS A 104 -14.54 10.75 11.88
CA LYS A 104 -15.49 11.30 10.88
C LYS A 104 -14.88 12.39 9.99
N GLU A 105 -13.80 13.02 10.43
CA GLU A 105 -13.06 14.05 9.69
C GLU A 105 -12.23 13.46 8.54
N MET A 106 -11.86 12.17 8.60
CA MET A 106 -11.21 11.48 7.48
C MET A 106 -12.28 11.07 6.47
N THR A 107 -12.31 11.75 5.32
CA THR A 107 -13.27 11.49 4.24
C THR A 107 -12.76 10.47 3.21
N GLY A 108 -11.46 10.13 3.25
CA GLY A 108 -10.90 9.04 2.47
C GLY A 108 -11.45 7.67 2.90
N SER A 109 -11.25 6.67 2.07
CA SER A 109 -11.70 5.30 2.31
C SER A 109 -10.53 4.35 2.16
N SER A 110 -10.42 3.33 3.01
CA SER A 110 -9.32 2.37 2.92
C SER A 110 -9.16 1.77 1.51
N MET A 111 -7.91 1.52 1.16
CA MET A 111 -7.53 0.86 -0.08
C MET A 111 -7.79 -0.65 -0.06
N ILE A 112 -7.98 -1.25 1.12
CA ILE A 112 -8.27 -2.68 1.25
C ILE A 112 -9.70 -2.93 0.80
N LYS A 113 -9.89 -3.85 -0.15
CA LYS A 113 -11.23 -4.27 -0.57
C LYS A 113 -11.89 -5.07 0.54
N PRO A 114 -13.14 -4.80 0.93
CA PRO A 114 -13.85 -5.61 1.91
C PRO A 114 -13.88 -7.09 1.52
N VAL A 115 -13.79 -7.97 2.51
CA VAL A 115 -13.92 -9.41 2.28
C VAL A 115 -15.38 -9.73 2.04
N GLU A 116 -15.72 -10.24 0.86
CA GLU A 116 -17.03 -10.82 0.59
C GLU A 116 -17.11 -12.21 1.24
N PHE A 117 -17.79 -12.31 2.39
CA PHE A 117 -18.12 -13.61 2.97
C PHE A 117 -19.51 -14.06 2.50
N ASP A 118 -19.57 -15.10 1.67
CA ASP A 118 -20.80 -15.86 1.43
C ASP A 118 -21.05 -16.77 2.64
N VAL A 119 -21.74 -16.25 3.66
CA VAL A 119 -22.15 -17.06 4.83
C VAL A 119 -23.25 -18.02 4.40
N ARG A 120 -22.85 -19.16 3.85
CA ARG A 120 -23.77 -20.27 3.62
C ARG A 120 -24.11 -20.88 4.97
N ALA A 121 -25.34 -20.66 5.44
CA ALA A 121 -25.88 -21.40 6.56
C ALA A 121 -25.75 -22.91 6.25
N ASN A 122 -25.05 -23.65 7.10
CA ASN A 122 -24.98 -25.11 6.98
C ASN A 122 -26.41 -25.65 6.97
N ARG A 123 -26.87 -26.19 5.84
CA ARG A 123 -28.23 -26.75 5.69
C ARG A 123 -28.41 -28.05 6.46
N THR A 124 -27.35 -28.56 7.08
CA THR A 124 -27.37 -29.80 7.85
C THR A 124 -27.51 -29.47 9.34
N PRO A 125 -28.64 -29.79 9.99
CA PRO A 125 -28.73 -29.68 11.44
C PRO A 125 -27.74 -30.67 12.07
N VAL A 126 -26.70 -30.14 12.71
CA VAL A 126 -25.79 -30.93 13.54
C VAL A 126 -26.58 -31.37 14.77
N ARG A 127 -26.88 -32.66 14.88
CA ARG A 127 -27.41 -33.23 16.13
C ARG A 127 -26.28 -33.26 17.15
N LEU A 128 -26.37 -32.40 18.16
CA LEU A 128 -25.57 -32.53 19.37
C LEU A 128 -26.15 -33.70 20.17
N SER A 129 -25.41 -34.80 20.26
CA SER A 129 -25.66 -35.83 21.27
C SER A 129 -25.12 -35.33 22.61
N LEU A 130 -26.02 -35.11 23.57
CA LEU A 130 -25.69 -34.92 24.99
C LEU A 130 -25.24 -36.24 25.62
#